data_AF-A0A1F8SHE4-F1
#
_entry.id   AF-A0A1F8SHE4-F1
#
_cell.length_a   1.000
_cell.length_b   1.000
_cell.length_c   1.000
_cell.angle_alpha   90.00
_cell.angle_beta   90.00
_cell.angle_gamma   90.00
#
_symmetry.space_group_name_H-M   'P 1'
#
loop_
_entity.id
_entity.type
_entity.pdbx_description
1 polymer ?
#
loop_
_entity_poly.entity_id
_entity_poly.type
_entity_poly.pdbx_seq_one_letter_code
_entity_poly.pdbx_strand_id
1 'polypeptide(L)'
;MDAIITTLIEGVLVPLLDAVVAPIPYLASSGMLLVLFAAAWVAFGVALVRDPSRIDRAWRRLRSLPLLVQAIAWLLLLPVIAGAWIWRTSWPRITRLTLIGGLAGWNLLVFLPRPA
;
A
#
# COMPACT_ATOMS: atom_id res chain seq x y z
N MET A 1 -26.32 19.54 19.48
CA MET A 1 -25.15 18.65 19.32
C MET A 1 -25.04 18.19 17.87
N ASP A 2 -26.17 17.81 17.26
CA ASP A 2 -26.23 17.37 15.86
C ASP A 2 -25.74 18.43 14.85
N ALA A 3 -26.11 19.70 15.02
CA ALA A 3 -25.69 20.77 14.09
C ALA A 3 -24.15 20.92 14.00
N ILE A 4 -23.43 20.80 15.12
CA ILE A 4 -21.97 20.89 15.15
C ILE A 4 -21.35 19.69 14.42
N ILE A 5 -21.90 18.50 14.64
CA ILE A 5 -21.46 17.27 13.99
C ILE A 5 -21.68 17.35 12.48
N THR A 6 -22.87 17.78 12.02
CA THR A 6 -23.17 17.93 10.59
C THR A 6 -22.26 18.95 9.93
N THR A 7 -22.00 20.10 10.58
CA THR A 7 -21.16 21.15 10.01
C THR A 7 -19.69 20.71 9.93
N LEU A 8 -19.20 19.95 10.91
CA LEU A 8 -17.87 19.35 10.87
C LEU A 8 -17.76 18.30 9.75
N ILE A 9 -18.76 17.43 9.62
CA ILE A 9 -18.75 16.35 8.62
C ILE A 9 -18.81 16.94 7.22
N GLU A 10 -19.83 17.75 6.93
CA GLU A 10 -20.06 18.27 5.58
C GLU A 10 -19.05 19.38 5.21
N GLY A 11 -18.61 20.17 6.19
CA GLY A 11 -17.70 21.29 5.96
C GLY A 11 -16.22 20.92 5.91
N VAL A 12 -15.81 19.84 6.59
CA VAL A 12 -14.39 19.47 6.71
C VAL A 12 -14.14 18.03 6.30
N LEU A 13 -14.87 17.07 6.87
CA LEU A 13 -14.55 15.65 6.67
C LEU A 13 -14.82 15.19 5.23
N VAL A 14 -15.99 15.51 4.68
CA VAL A 14 -16.41 15.10 3.33
C VAL A 14 -15.48 15.68 2.26
N PRO A 15 -15.18 17.00 2.23
CA PRO A 15 -14.27 17.57 1.24
C PRO A 15 -12.86 16.97 1.30
N LEU A 16 -12.38 16.67 2.52
CA LEU A 16 -11.06 16.09 2.73
C LEU A 16 -11.01 14.63 2.26
N LEU A 17 -12.08 13.87 2.50
CA LEU A 17 -12.24 12.51 1.96
C LEU A 17 -12.32 12.53 0.43
N ASP A 18 -13.11 13.43 -0.15
CA ASP A 18 -13.26 13.54 -1.61
C ASP A 18 -11.95 13.92 -2.27
N ALA A 19 -11.18 14.84 -1.69
CA ALA A 19 -9.85 15.21 -2.19
C ALA A 19 -8.88 14.01 -2.26
N VAL A 20 -9.01 13.04 -1.35
CA VAL A 20 -8.17 11.83 -1.31
C VAL A 20 -8.73 10.73 -2.22
N VAL A 21 -10.04 10.57 -2.28
CA VAL A 21 -10.70 9.45 -2.96
C VAL A 21 -10.96 9.73 -4.45
N ALA A 22 -11.31 10.98 -4.82
CA ALA A 22 -11.64 11.35 -6.19
C ALA A 22 -10.52 11.09 -7.22
N PRO A 23 -9.23 11.19 -6.89
CA PRO A 23 -8.16 10.82 -7.81
C PRO A 23 -8.03 9.31 -8.06
N ILE A 24 -8.52 8.46 -7.15
CA ILE A 24 -8.28 7.01 -7.18
C ILE A 24 -8.84 6.36 -8.45
N PRO A 25 -10.10 6.61 -8.87
CA PRO A 25 -10.66 6.04 -10.10
C PRO A 25 -9.87 6.45 -11.36
N TYR A 26 -9.40 7.70 -11.41
CA TYR A 26 -8.60 8.21 -12.54
C TYR A 26 -7.22 7.56 -12.59
N LEU A 27 -6.53 7.47 -11.44
CA LEU A 27 -5.23 6.82 -11.36
C LEU A 27 -5.35 5.31 -11.66
N ALA A 28 -6.44 4.67 -11.26
CA ALA A 28 -6.71 3.27 -11.58
C ALA A 28 -6.99 3.05 -13.08
N SER A 29 -7.80 3.91 -13.71
CA SER A 29 -8.13 3.77 -15.14
C SER A 29 -6.96 4.08 -16.07
N SER A 30 -6.00 4.90 -15.63
CA SER A 30 -4.78 5.19 -16.39
C SER A 30 -3.78 4.02 -16.47
N GLY A 31 -3.95 2.96 -15.66
CA GLY A 31 -2.95 1.88 -15.53
C GLY A 31 -1.67 2.28 -14.78
N MET A 32 -1.52 3.55 -14.39
CA MET A 32 -0.37 4.08 -13.64
C MET A 32 -0.18 3.35 -12.31
N LEU A 33 -1.27 3.09 -11.57
CA LEU A 33 -1.21 2.35 -10.31
C LEU A 33 -0.72 0.91 -10.52
N LEU A 34 -1.16 0.25 -11.59
CA LEU A 34 -0.69 -1.09 -11.94
C LEU A 34 0.83 -1.11 -12.15
N VAL A 35 1.35 -0.18 -12.96
CA VAL A 35 2.80 -0.09 -13.25
C VAL A 35 3.58 0.21 -11.97
N LEU A 36 3.12 1.16 -11.16
CA LEU A 36 3.78 1.54 -9.91
C LEU A 36 3.84 0.37 -8.92
N PHE A 37 2.72 -0.31 -8.69
CA PHE A 37 2.68 -1.46 -7.79
C PHE A 37 3.43 -2.67 -8.37
N ALA A 38 3.37 -2.91 -9.68
CA ALA A 38 4.13 -3.99 -10.32
C ALA A 38 5.64 -3.76 -10.14
N ALA A 39 6.12 -2.54 -10.39
CA ALA A 39 7.52 -2.19 -10.17
C ALA A 39 7.93 -2.35 -8.71
N ALA A 40 7.08 -1.92 -7.76
CA ALA A 40 7.32 -2.09 -6.33
C ALA A 40 7.40 -3.57 -5.92
N TRP A 41 6.49 -4.42 -6.41
CA TRP A 41 6.49 -5.85 -6.15
C TRP A 41 7.68 -6.57 -6.79
N VAL A 42 8.08 -6.18 -8.00
CA VAL A 42 9.30 -6.70 -8.64
C VAL A 42 10.53 -6.33 -7.82
N ALA A 43 10.66 -5.07 -7.41
CA ALA A 43 11.76 -4.63 -6.55
C ALA A 43 11.78 -5.40 -5.21
N PHE A 44 10.61 -5.62 -4.62
CA PHE A 44 10.45 -6.42 -3.41
C PHE A 44 10.89 -7.88 -3.63
N GLY A 45 10.41 -8.53 -4.70
CA GLY A 45 10.76 -9.90 -5.04
C GLY A 45 12.26 -10.07 -5.33
N VAL A 46 12.86 -9.14 -6.08
CA VAL A 46 14.30 -9.13 -6.32
C VAL A 46 15.09 -8.97 -5.01
N ALA A 47 14.66 -8.09 -4.11
CA ALA A 47 15.27 -7.95 -2.79
C ALA A 47 15.14 -9.25 -1.98
N LEU A 48 13.99 -9.91 -2.03
CA LEU A 48 13.73 -11.17 -1.34
C LEU A 48 14.66 -12.30 -1.80
N VAL A 49 14.92 -12.40 -3.11
CA VAL A 49 15.75 -13.48 -3.68
C VAL A 49 17.24 -13.19 -3.52
N ARG A 50 17.68 -11.95 -3.75
CA ARG A 50 19.10 -11.61 -3.77
C ARG A 50 19.68 -11.31 -2.40
N ASP A 51 18.99 -10.50 -1.61
CA ASP A 51 19.48 -10.04 -0.31
C ASP A 51 18.29 -9.63 0.58
N PRO A 52 17.69 -10.59 1.30
CA PRO A 52 16.56 -10.34 2.19
C PRO A 52 16.81 -9.24 3.22
N SER A 53 18.08 -9.00 3.59
CA SER A 53 18.44 -7.95 4.55
C SER A 53 18.11 -6.54 4.03
N ARG A 54 17.94 -6.37 2.71
CA ARG A 54 17.44 -5.12 2.11
C ARG A 54 16.04 -4.77 2.59
N ILE A 55 15.18 -5.77 2.77
CA ILE A 55 13.81 -5.57 3.26
C ILE A 55 13.85 -5.11 4.72
N ASP A 56 14.74 -5.68 5.53
CA ASP A 56 14.92 -5.26 6.92
C ASP A 56 15.49 -3.85 7.04
N ARG A 57 16.46 -3.48 6.18
CA ARG A 57 16.99 -2.11 6.10
C ARG A 57 15.91 -1.13 5.68
N ALA A 58 15.14 -1.44 4.64
CA ALA A 58 14.05 -0.59 4.16
C ALA A 58 12.98 -0.40 5.25
N TRP A 59 12.65 -1.45 5.99
CA TRP A 59 11.73 -1.37 7.11
C TRP A 59 12.23 -0.50 8.26
N ARG A 60 13.49 -0.67 8.68
CA ARG A 60 14.07 0.20 9.72
C ARG A 60 14.07 1.66 9.30
N ARG A 61 14.40 1.95 8.03
CA ARG A 61 14.29 3.31 7.48
C ARG A 61 12.86 3.84 7.54
N LEU A 62 11.88 3.06 7.08
CA LEU A 62 10.46 3.43 7.17
C LEU A 62 10.05 3.76 8.61
N ARG A 63 10.42 2.91 9.57
CA ARG A 63 10.09 3.11 11.00
C ARG A 63 10.83 4.26 11.67
N SER A 64 11.94 4.72 11.08
CA SER A 64 12.68 5.90 11.55
C SER A 64 12.14 7.23 11.03
N LEU A 65 11.19 7.22 10.09
CA LEU A 65 10.58 8.45 9.55
C LEU A 65 9.61 9.10 10.54
N PRO A 66 9.33 10.42 10.42
CA PRO A 66 8.26 11.07 11.18
C PRO A 66 6.90 10.37 10.99
N LEU A 67 6.06 10.38 12.01
CA LEU A 67 4.76 9.70 12.02
C LEU A 67 3.89 10.05 10.81
N LEU A 68 3.87 11.32 10.41
CA LEU A 68 3.09 11.77 9.25
C LEU A 68 3.58 11.13 7.95
N VAL A 69 4.90 11.07 7.75
CA VAL A 69 5.51 10.45 6.56
C VAL A 69 5.28 8.93 6.57
N GLN A 70 5.35 8.30 7.74
CA GLN A 70 4.97 6.90 7.89
C GLN A 70 3.51 6.68 7.49
N ALA A 71 2.58 7.50 7.99
CA ALA A 71 1.16 7.37 7.70
C ALA A 71 0.88 7.50 6.19
N ILE A 72 1.51 8.46 5.52
CA ILE A 72 1.41 8.63 4.06
C ILE A 72 1.98 7.41 3.33
N ALA A 73 3.16 6.92 3.72
CA ALA A 73 3.76 5.74 3.12
C ALA A 73 2.87 4.49 3.31
N TRP A 74 2.31 4.31 4.52
CA TRP A 74 1.34 3.26 4.80
C TRP A 74 0.10 3.37 3.92
N LEU A 75 -0.46 4.57 3.75
CA LEU A 75 -1.65 4.78 2.92
C LEU A 75 -1.38 4.44 1.45
N LEU A 76 -0.24 4.89 0.92
CA LEU A 76 0.09 4.75 -0.51
C LEU A 76 0.64 3.37 -0.88
N LEU A 77 1.40 2.73 0.01
CA LEU A 77 2.13 1.49 -0.26
C LEU A 77 1.71 0.36 0.70
N LEU A 78 0.49 0.43 1.24
CA LEU A 78 -0.03 -0.52 2.23
C LEU A 78 0.23 -1.99 1.86
N PRO A 79 -0.06 -2.45 0.63
CA PRO A 79 0.16 -3.86 0.26
C PRO A 79 1.64 -4.27 0.32
N VAL A 80 2.55 -3.42 -0.14
CA VAL A 80 3.99 -3.71 -0.17
C VAL A 80 4.57 -3.67 1.24
N ILE A 81 4.14 -2.71 2.06
CA ILE A 81 4.54 -2.58 3.46
C ILE A 81 4.02 -3.77 4.28
N ALA A 82 2.78 -4.22 4.01
CA ALA A 82 2.23 -5.44 4.58
C ALA A 82 3.03 -6.69 4.15
N GLY A 83 3.44 -6.78 2.88
CA GLY A 83 4.36 -7.85 2.42
C GLY A 83 5.69 -7.85 3.18
N ALA A 84 6.27 -6.67 3.41
CA ALA A 84 7.46 -6.53 4.25
C ALA A 84 7.20 -6.99 5.70
N TRP A 85 6.02 -6.67 6.25
CA TRP A 85 5.61 -7.12 7.58
C TRP A 85 5.46 -8.63 7.68
N ILE A 86 4.78 -9.25 6.73
CA ILE A 86 4.65 -10.71 6.64
C ILE A 86 6.03 -11.36 6.58
N TRP A 87 6.99 -10.78 5.83
CA TRP A 87 8.33 -11.34 5.74
C TRP A 87 9.05 -11.47 7.09
N ARG A 88 8.80 -10.52 8.01
CA ARG A 88 9.43 -10.47 9.35
C ARG A 88 8.69 -11.26 10.42
N THR A 89 7.54 -11.86 10.12
CA THR A 89 6.88 -12.74 11.08
C THR A 89 7.71 -14.01 11.31
N SER A 90 7.52 -14.64 12.46
CA SER A 90 8.18 -15.90 12.81
C SER A 90 7.60 -17.11 12.07
N TRP A 91 6.68 -16.90 11.12
CA TRP A 91 6.00 -17.97 10.40
C TRP A 91 6.95 -18.80 9.54
N PRO A 92 6.56 -20.03 9.17
CA PRO A 92 7.32 -20.83 8.21
C PRO A 92 7.57 -20.06 6.93
N ARG A 93 8.75 -20.29 6.32
CA ARG A 93 9.17 -19.54 5.12
C ARG A 93 8.17 -19.68 3.98
N ILE A 94 7.66 -20.89 3.76
CA ILE A 94 6.67 -21.16 2.71
C ILE A 94 5.40 -20.36 2.95
N THR A 95 4.86 -20.35 4.18
CA THR A 95 3.67 -19.58 4.55
C THR A 95 3.85 -18.08 4.26
N ARG A 96 5.01 -17.51 4.59
CA ARG A 96 5.33 -16.11 4.28
C ARG A 96 5.32 -15.85 2.78
N LEU A 97 6.00 -16.70 2.01
CA LEU A 97 6.07 -16.56 0.55
C LEU A 97 4.70 -16.69 -0.11
N THR A 98 3.87 -17.65 0.33
CA THR A 98 2.51 -17.83 -0.17
C THR A 98 1.66 -16.59 0.11
N LEU A 99 1.71 -16.05 1.33
CA LEU A 99 0.94 -14.86 1.68
C LEU A 99 1.41 -13.61 0.96
N ILE A 100 2.73 -13.42 0.83
CA ILE A 100 3.31 -12.31 0.06
C ILE A 100 2.92 -12.43 -1.42
N GLY A 101 3.05 -13.61 -2.01
CA GLY A 101 2.70 -13.87 -3.40
C GLY A 101 1.20 -13.69 -3.67
N GLY A 102 0.35 -14.19 -2.77
CA GLY A 102 -1.10 -14.00 -2.82
C GLY A 102 -1.49 -12.53 -2.70
N LEU A 103 -0.86 -11.79 -1.78
CA LEU A 103 -1.08 -10.36 -1.61
C LEU A 103 -0.63 -9.55 -2.84
N ALA A 104 0.53 -9.88 -3.42
CA ALA A 104 1.04 -9.26 -4.63
C ALA A 104 0.13 -9.54 -5.82
N GLY A 105 -0.24 -10.80 -6.03
CA GLY A 105 -1.16 -11.22 -7.08
C GLY A 105 -2.50 -10.51 -6.96
N TRP A 106 -3.15 -10.58 -5.80
CA TRP A 106 -4.41 -9.89 -5.54
C TRP A 106 -4.31 -8.38 -5.77
N ASN A 107 -3.27 -7.74 -5.24
CA ASN A 107 -3.07 -6.29 -5.39
C ASN A 107 -2.96 -5.88 -6.86
N LEU A 108 -2.21 -6.63 -7.69
CA LEU A 108 -2.09 -6.35 -9.11
C LEU A 108 -3.37 -6.66 -9.88
N LEU A 109 -4.07 -7.75 -9.55
CA LEU A 109 -5.35 -8.11 -10.18
C LEU A 109 -6.41 -7.02 -9.98
N VAL A 110 -6.46 -6.38 -8.81
CA VAL A 110 -7.41 -5.28 -8.54
C VAL A 110 -7.19 -4.08 -9.46
N PHE A 111 -5.95 -3.84 -9.89
CA PHE A 111 -5.58 -2.74 -10.78
C PHE A 111 -5.51 -3.12 -12.26
N LEU A 112 -5.87 -4.36 -12.63
CA LEU A 112 -5.99 -4.71 -14.03
C LEU A 112 -7.12 -3.90 -14.67
N PRO A 113 -6.88 -3.29 -15.86
CA PRO A 113 -7.94 -2.68 -16.64
C PRO A 113 -8.99 -3.76 -16.93
N ARG A 114 -10.24 -3.51 -16.53
CA ARG A 114 -11.34 -4.41 -16.90
C ARG A 114 -11.75 -4.10 -18.34
N PRO A 115 -11.89 -5.12 -19.21
CA PRO A 115 -12.49 -4.89 -20.52
C PRO A 115 -13.91 -4.33 -20.33
N ALA A 116 -14.25 -3.32 -21.12
CA ALA A 116 -15.57 -2.69 -21.13
C ALA A 116 -16.65 -3.65 -21.67
#